data_AF-A0ABD3XGX1-F1
#
_entry.id   AF-A0ABD3XGX1-F1
#
_cell.length_a   1.000
_cell.length_b   1.000
_cell.length_c   1.000
_cell.angle_alpha   90.00
_cell.angle_beta   90.00
_cell.angle_gamma   90.00
#
_symmetry.space_group_name_H-M   'P 1'
#
loop_
_entity.id
_entity.type
_entity.pdbx_description
1 polymer ?
#
loop_
_entity_poly.entity_id
_entity_poly.type
_entity_poly.pdbx_seq_one_letter_code
_entity_poly.pdbx_strand_id
1 'polypeptide(L)'
;MFEEETGQDLQVAIKQSARPEQIILSSDKLRVDARIFKSFFEEATRSIVDHVKILFSKPALRDVSAILLVGGFSESKMLQHAIQTEFIRKKIVVPHEAGMVVLKGAVVFGHDTGAISERIAKYTYGVAVMRTFIKGEHDERYKVVDGDGNVTCDNLFTKHVEIGQSLQSDESFQRGYHSPDSKASSFTVRLFATQNENPKYVTDPGCFKVGEMRVDVDTNVLFKDREFSISLSFGDTELHVKVLEKSTGRETCYSLNCLN
;
A
#
# COMPACT_ATOMS: atom_id res chain seq x y z
N MET A 1 -23.30 33.34 -0.80
CA MET A 1 -22.95 31.92 -1.03
C MET A 1 -24.19 31.05 -1.17
N PHE A 2 -24.94 30.68 -0.11
CA PHE A 2 -26.14 29.82 -0.28
C PHE A 2 -27.21 30.39 -1.22
N GLU A 3 -27.62 31.65 -1.02
CA GLU A 3 -28.59 32.33 -1.88
C GLU A 3 -28.07 32.56 -3.30
N GLU A 4 -26.77 32.83 -3.44
CA GLU A 4 -26.12 33.01 -4.75
C GLU A 4 -26.06 31.69 -5.53
N GLU A 5 -25.86 30.56 -4.84
CA GLU A 5 -25.75 29.23 -5.45
C GLU A 5 -27.13 28.59 -5.72
N THR A 6 -28.13 28.86 -4.88
CA THR A 6 -29.42 28.16 -4.93
C THR A 6 -30.58 29.05 -5.40
N GLY A 7 -30.42 30.37 -5.39
CA GLY A 7 -31.51 31.33 -5.67
C GLY A 7 -32.62 31.34 -4.60
N GLN A 8 -32.42 30.68 -3.46
CA GLN A 8 -33.41 30.59 -2.38
C GLN A 8 -32.91 31.25 -1.10
N ASP A 9 -33.78 32.04 -0.46
CA ASP A 9 -33.54 32.58 0.88
C ASP A 9 -33.34 31.44 1.89
N LEU A 10 -32.29 31.57 2.70
CA LEU A 10 -31.91 30.51 3.64
C LEU A 10 -32.98 30.24 4.70
N GLN A 11 -33.71 31.25 5.17
CA GLN A 11 -34.80 31.05 6.13
C GLN A 11 -35.98 30.31 5.49
N VAL A 12 -36.29 30.63 4.23
CA VAL A 12 -37.32 29.92 3.46
C VAL A 12 -36.93 28.45 3.28
N ALA A 13 -35.67 28.18 2.89
CA ALA A 13 -35.16 26.83 2.71
C ALA A 13 -35.20 26.01 4.02
N ILE A 14 -34.85 26.61 5.16
CA ILE A 14 -34.93 25.96 6.47
C ILE A 14 -36.38 25.59 6.83
N LYS A 15 -37.33 26.51 6.63
CA LYS A 15 -38.76 26.27 6.90
C LYS A 15 -39.38 25.19 6.01
N GLN A 16 -38.90 25.05 4.78
CA GLN A 16 -39.33 24.03 3.83
C GLN A 16 -38.56 22.71 3.96
N SER A 17 -37.51 22.67 4.78
CA SER A 17 -36.72 21.46 5.00
C SER A 17 -37.53 20.37 5.69
N ALA A 18 -37.05 19.13 5.62
CA ALA A 18 -37.64 18.01 6.35
C ALA A 18 -37.54 18.14 7.89
N ARG A 19 -36.82 19.15 8.41
CA ARG A 19 -36.50 19.29 9.85
C ARG A 19 -36.54 20.76 10.32
N PRO A 20 -37.66 21.49 10.10
CA PRO A 20 -37.72 22.94 10.28
C PRO A 20 -37.60 23.41 11.74
N GLU A 21 -37.93 22.55 12.71
CA GLU A 21 -37.81 22.88 14.14
C GLU A 21 -36.43 22.56 14.73
N GLN A 22 -35.60 21.82 13.99
CA GLN A 22 -34.31 21.33 14.46
C GLN A 22 -33.14 22.11 13.86
N ILE A 23 -33.42 23.06 12.98
CA ILE A 23 -32.44 23.98 12.38
C ILE A 23 -32.99 25.40 12.55
N ILE A 24 -32.29 26.23 13.30
CA ILE A 24 -32.72 27.60 13.63
C ILE A 24 -31.67 28.58 13.13
N LEU A 25 -32.07 29.49 12.26
CA LEU A 25 -31.24 30.64 11.91
C LEU A 25 -31.46 31.76 12.95
N SER A 26 -30.39 32.16 13.63
CA SER A 26 -30.39 33.24 14.62
C SER A 26 -29.36 34.28 14.19
N SER A 27 -29.84 35.36 13.55
CA SER A 27 -28.99 36.36 12.89
C SER A 27 -28.10 35.70 11.83
N ASP A 28 -26.78 35.75 12.00
CA ASP A 28 -25.76 35.19 11.13
C ASP A 28 -25.36 33.75 11.51
N LYS A 29 -26.04 33.14 12.49
CA LYS A 29 -25.65 31.82 13.04
C LYS A 29 -26.72 30.77 12.80
N LEU A 30 -26.29 29.62 12.28
CA LEU A 30 -27.11 28.42 12.17
C LEU A 30 -26.96 27.57 13.44
N ARG A 31 -28.07 27.31 14.13
CA ARG A 31 -28.13 26.38 15.26
C ARG A 31 -28.78 25.09 14.79
N VAL A 32 -28.10 23.97 14.97
CA VAL A 32 -28.58 22.64 14.56
C VAL A 32 -28.75 21.78 15.81
N ASP A 33 -29.88 21.06 15.90
CA ASP A 33 -30.12 20.09 16.95
C ASP A 33 -28.96 19.07 17.00
N ALA A 34 -28.44 18.82 18.19
CA ALA A 34 -27.29 17.95 18.38
C ALA A 34 -27.51 16.53 17.84
N ARG A 35 -28.76 16.04 17.80
CA ARG A 35 -29.10 14.72 17.24
C ARG A 35 -28.93 14.71 15.72
N ILE A 36 -29.38 15.75 15.03
CA ILE A 36 -29.13 15.89 13.58
C ILE A 36 -27.62 15.92 13.33
N PHE A 37 -26.90 16.77 14.06
CA PHE A 37 -25.48 16.97 13.81
C PHE A 37 -24.70 15.68 14.05
N LYS A 38 -25.04 14.92 15.09
CA LYS A 38 -24.47 13.59 15.34
C LYS A 38 -24.79 12.59 14.22
N SER A 39 -26.01 12.62 13.67
CA SER A 39 -26.42 11.69 12.61
C SER A 39 -25.54 11.78 11.35
N PHE A 40 -24.93 12.93 11.09
CA PHE A 40 -23.99 13.10 9.98
C PHE A 40 -22.73 12.23 10.09
N PHE A 41 -22.38 11.79 11.30
CA PHE A 41 -21.18 11.03 11.57
C PHE A 41 -21.46 9.58 12.00
N GLU A 42 -22.73 9.19 12.11
CA GLU A 42 -23.14 7.84 12.52
C GLU A 42 -22.63 6.79 11.54
N GLU A 43 -22.78 7.03 10.24
CA GLU A 43 -22.31 6.10 9.20
C GLU A 43 -20.79 5.93 9.24
N ALA A 44 -20.03 7.03 9.37
CA ALA A 44 -18.58 6.98 9.48
C ALA A 44 -18.15 6.20 10.73
N THR A 45 -18.80 6.46 11.87
CA THR A 45 -18.52 5.78 13.13
C THR A 45 -18.82 4.29 13.06
N ARG A 46 -19.99 3.92 12.53
CA ARG A 46 -20.39 2.53 12.31
C ARG A 46 -19.41 1.81 11.39
N SER A 47 -19.03 2.44 10.28
CA SER A 47 -18.09 1.85 9.31
C SER A 47 -16.72 1.58 9.94
N ILE A 48 -16.22 2.47 10.81
CA ILE A 48 -14.98 2.24 11.56
C ILE A 48 -15.15 1.06 12.51
N VAL A 49 -16.24 1.00 13.28
CA VAL A 49 -16.52 -0.10 14.21
C VAL A 49 -16.58 -1.44 13.47
N ASP A 50 -17.31 -1.51 12.36
CA ASP A 50 -17.45 -2.72 11.55
C ASP A 50 -16.11 -3.14 10.93
N HIS A 51 -15.30 -2.18 10.48
CA HIS A 51 -13.97 -2.47 9.99
C HIS A 51 -13.08 -3.08 11.07
N VAL A 52 -13.10 -2.55 12.30
CA VAL A 52 -12.34 -3.10 13.42
C VAL A 52 -12.83 -4.51 13.79
N LYS A 53 -14.13 -4.82 13.68
CA LYS A 53 -14.65 -6.19 13.82
C LYS A 53 -14.06 -7.15 12.79
N ILE A 54 -13.99 -6.72 11.53
CA ILE A 54 -13.38 -7.49 10.44
C ILE A 54 -11.89 -7.73 10.72
N LEU A 55 -11.18 -6.75 11.28
CA LEU A 55 -9.78 -6.94 11.66
C LEU A 55 -9.64 -7.99 12.77
N PHE A 56 -10.45 -7.92 13.83
CA PHE A 56 -10.40 -8.90 14.93
C PHE A 56 -10.91 -10.30 14.56
N SER A 57 -11.61 -10.48 13.44
CA SER A 57 -11.96 -11.82 12.94
C SER A 57 -10.77 -12.52 12.25
N LYS A 58 -9.70 -11.78 11.91
CA LYS A 58 -8.50 -12.37 11.32
C LYS A 58 -7.71 -13.16 12.36
N PRO A 59 -7.34 -14.42 12.09
CA PRO A 59 -6.57 -15.25 13.02
C PRO A 59 -5.28 -14.58 13.53
N ALA A 60 -4.58 -13.85 12.67
CA ALA A 60 -3.35 -13.14 12.99
C ALA A 60 -3.51 -12.02 14.04
N LEU A 61 -4.74 -11.54 14.28
CA LEU A 61 -5.03 -10.44 15.21
C LEU A 61 -5.79 -10.90 16.46
N ARG A 62 -5.90 -12.22 16.68
CA ARG A 62 -6.66 -12.80 17.80
C ARG A 62 -6.18 -12.32 19.17
N ASP A 63 -4.88 -12.17 19.33
CA ASP A 63 -4.23 -11.87 20.62
C ASP A 63 -4.07 -10.36 20.89
N VAL A 64 -4.54 -9.49 19.99
CA VAL A 64 -4.48 -8.04 20.17
C VAL A 64 -5.33 -7.62 21.37
N SER A 65 -4.72 -6.97 22.37
CA SER A 65 -5.38 -6.61 23.64
C SER A 65 -5.81 -5.16 23.75
N ALA A 66 -5.32 -4.28 22.87
CA ALA A 66 -5.53 -2.84 22.93
C ALA A 66 -5.87 -2.22 21.58
N ILE A 67 -6.58 -1.10 21.60
CA ILE A 67 -6.87 -0.24 20.47
C ILE A 67 -6.34 1.15 20.79
N LEU A 68 -5.45 1.66 19.92
CA LEU A 68 -4.92 3.01 20.02
C LEU A 68 -5.64 3.90 19.00
N LEU A 69 -6.41 4.88 19.48
CA LEU A 69 -7.15 5.82 18.63
C LEU A 69 -6.29 7.06 18.34
N VAL A 70 -5.81 7.19 17.10
CA VAL A 70 -4.97 8.30 16.62
C VAL A 70 -5.63 9.05 15.46
N GLY A 71 -5.16 10.26 15.16
CA GLY A 71 -5.73 11.16 14.15
C GLY A 71 -6.83 12.07 14.72
N GLY A 72 -7.16 13.15 14.00
CA GLY A 72 -8.06 14.19 14.52
C GLY A 72 -9.46 13.67 14.87
N PHE A 73 -10.01 12.74 14.07
CA PHE A 73 -11.34 12.18 14.35
C PHE A 73 -11.37 11.29 15.61
N SER A 74 -10.22 10.76 16.04
CA SER A 74 -10.10 10.00 17.29
C SER A 74 -10.35 10.84 18.55
N GLU A 75 -10.33 12.17 18.45
CA GLU A 75 -10.71 13.08 19.53
C GLU A 75 -12.24 13.20 19.70
N SER A 76 -13.02 12.74 18.72
CA SER A 76 -14.48 12.73 18.76
C SER A 76 -14.98 11.84 19.89
N LYS A 77 -15.73 12.42 20.83
CA LYS A 77 -16.39 11.68 21.91
C LYS A 77 -17.39 10.66 21.41
N MET A 78 -18.00 10.91 20.25
CA MET A 78 -18.94 9.97 19.65
C MET A 78 -18.21 8.72 19.14
N LEU A 79 -17.06 8.88 18.46
CA LEU A 79 -16.25 7.74 18.01
C LEU A 79 -15.66 6.98 19.20
N GLN A 80 -15.09 7.69 20.18
CA GLN A 80 -14.55 7.08 21.41
C GLN A 80 -15.63 6.24 22.11
N HIS A 81 -16.83 6.78 22.27
CA HIS A 81 -17.93 6.07 22.91
C HIS A 81 -18.35 4.82 22.13
N ALA A 82 -18.47 4.91 20.80
CA ALA A 82 -18.83 3.77 19.96
C ALA A 82 -17.81 2.64 20.04
N ILE A 83 -16.51 2.96 19.93
CA ILE A 83 -15.41 1.99 20.05
C ILE A 83 -15.36 1.37 21.46
N GLN A 84 -15.50 2.17 22.51
CA GLN A 84 -15.50 1.68 23.89
C GLN A 84 -16.69 0.75 24.18
N THR A 85 -17.86 1.08 23.62
CA THR A 85 -19.08 0.30 23.81
C THR A 85 -18.97 -1.06 23.11
N GLU A 86 -18.49 -1.07 21.87
CA GLU A 86 -18.36 -2.30 21.10
C GLU A 86 -17.24 -3.20 21.63
N PHE A 87 -16.08 -2.63 21.95
CA PHE A 87 -14.87 -3.38 22.29
C PHE A 87 -14.58 -3.34 23.80
N ILE A 88 -15.59 -3.61 24.63
CA ILE A 88 -15.50 -3.50 26.11
C ILE A 88 -14.40 -4.36 26.75
N ARG A 89 -13.96 -5.44 26.08
CA ARG A 89 -12.88 -6.33 26.53
C ARG A 89 -11.49 -5.88 26.08
N LYS A 90 -11.38 -4.84 25.27
CA LYS A 90 -10.11 -4.31 24.77
C LYS A 90 -9.74 -3.05 25.53
N LYS A 91 -8.44 -2.84 25.76
CA LYS A 91 -7.95 -1.58 26.33
C LYS A 91 -8.01 -0.49 25.27
N ILE A 92 -8.86 0.52 25.44
CA ILE A 92 -8.94 1.66 24.54
C ILE A 92 -8.03 2.78 25.05
N VAL A 93 -7.08 3.21 24.23
CA VAL A 93 -6.14 4.30 24.55
C VAL A 93 -6.36 5.43 23.55
N VAL A 94 -6.63 6.63 24.06
CA VAL A 94 -6.68 7.87 23.28
C VAL A 94 -5.55 8.76 23.79
N PRO A 95 -4.48 8.96 23.01
CA PRO A 95 -3.38 9.81 23.44
C PRO A 95 -3.80 11.28 23.54
N HIS A 96 -3.04 12.06 24.32
CA HIS A 96 -3.15 13.51 24.30
C HIS A 96 -2.78 14.04 22.90
N GLU A 97 -3.58 14.98 22.39
CA GLU A 97 -3.46 15.51 21.02
C GLU A 97 -3.42 14.39 19.97
N ALA A 98 -4.43 13.51 19.99
CA ALA A 98 -4.53 12.38 19.06
C ALA A 98 -4.36 12.81 17.60
N GLY A 99 -4.79 14.02 17.24
CA GLY A 99 -4.55 14.65 15.93
C GLY A 99 -3.07 14.82 15.54
N MET A 100 -2.17 14.96 16.51
CA MET A 100 -0.74 15.22 16.31
C MET A 100 0.16 14.00 16.55
N VAL A 101 -0.38 12.91 17.12
CA VAL A 101 0.40 11.73 17.52
C VAL A 101 1.18 11.13 16.35
N VAL A 102 0.56 11.05 15.17
CA VAL A 102 1.22 10.49 13.98
C VAL A 102 2.45 11.31 13.58
N LEU A 103 2.33 12.65 13.57
CA LEU A 103 3.45 13.54 13.28
C LEU A 103 4.54 13.42 14.34
N LYS A 104 4.18 13.40 15.63
CA LYS A 104 5.14 13.23 16.73
C LYS A 104 5.89 11.91 16.60
N GLY A 105 5.19 10.82 16.30
CA GLY A 105 5.79 9.52 16.03
C GLY A 105 6.76 9.55 14.84
N ALA A 106 6.38 10.23 13.76
CA ALA A 106 7.26 10.39 12.59
C ALA A 106 8.54 11.18 12.92
N VAL A 107 8.46 12.22 13.75
CA VAL A 107 9.64 12.97 14.21
C VAL A 107 10.56 12.08 15.05
N VAL A 108 10.00 11.30 15.98
CA VAL A 108 10.78 10.34 16.77
C VAL A 108 11.46 9.30 15.86
N PHE A 109 10.72 8.75 14.90
CA PHE A 109 11.25 7.80 13.93
C PHE A 109 12.37 8.41 13.07
N GLY A 110 12.27 9.68 12.67
CA GLY A 110 13.35 10.36 11.94
C GLY A 110 14.64 10.53 12.77
N HIS A 111 14.54 10.58 14.10
CA HIS A 111 15.69 10.61 14.99
C HIS A 111 16.25 9.21 15.30
N ASP A 112 15.39 8.20 15.34
CA ASP A 112 15.74 6.80 15.57
C ASP A 112 14.96 5.90 14.61
N THR A 113 15.55 5.64 13.45
CA THR A 113 14.95 4.79 12.42
C THR A 113 14.94 3.31 12.83
N GLY A 114 15.77 2.93 13.81
CA GLY A 114 15.77 1.59 14.40
C GLY A 114 14.54 1.28 15.27
N ALA A 115 13.71 2.28 15.57
CA ALA A 115 12.48 2.11 16.36
C ALA A 115 11.45 1.19 15.68
N ILE A 116 11.51 1.02 14.35
CA ILE A 116 10.69 0.07 13.60
C ILE A 116 11.58 -1.10 13.16
N SER A 117 11.42 -2.25 13.82
CA SER A 117 12.18 -3.46 13.49
C SER A 117 11.58 -4.27 12.34
N GLU A 118 10.26 -4.22 12.20
CA GLU A 118 9.52 -5.12 11.32
C GLU A 118 8.30 -4.45 10.68
N ARG A 119 8.00 -4.83 9.44
CA ARG A 119 6.83 -4.38 8.69
C ARG A 119 6.13 -5.55 8.04
N ILE A 120 4.82 -5.45 7.88
CA ILE A 120 4.05 -6.44 7.12
C ILE A 120 3.90 -5.95 5.69
N ALA A 121 4.31 -6.78 4.72
CA ALA A 121 4.18 -6.49 3.31
C ALA A 121 2.70 -6.25 2.94
N LYS A 122 2.40 -5.07 2.38
CA LYS A 122 1.03 -4.71 1.96
C LYS A 122 0.60 -5.37 0.65
N TYR A 123 1.57 -5.84 -0.12
CA TYR A 123 1.40 -6.44 -1.44
C TYR A 123 2.40 -7.56 -1.62
N THR A 124 2.10 -8.45 -2.56
CA THR A 124 3.07 -9.33 -3.15
C THR A 124 3.90 -8.52 -4.13
N TYR A 125 5.22 -8.45 -3.91
CA TYR A 125 6.15 -7.72 -4.78
C TYR A 125 6.97 -8.70 -5.61
N GLY A 126 7.19 -8.34 -6.87
CA GLY A 126 7.97 -9.15 -7.78
C GLY A 126 8.32 -8.43 -9.05
N VAL A 127 9.09 -9.09 -9.91
CA VAL A 127 9.56 -8.51 -11.17
C VAL A 127 8.94 -9.24 -12.35
N ALA A 128 8.75 -8.51 -13.46
CA ALA A 128 8.42 -9.11 -14.74
C ALA A 128 9.63 -9.88 -15.27
N VAL A 129 9.42 -11.13 -15.69
CA VAL A 129 10.47 -11.95 -16.27
C VAL A 129 10.02 -12.61 -17.56
N MET A 130 11.01 -12.96 -18.38
CA MET A 130 10.85 -13.85 -19.52
C MET A 130 11.46 -15.21 -19.16
N ARG A 131 10.75 -16.31 -19.45
CA ARG A 131 11.25 -17.69 -19.26
C ARG A 131 10.89 -18.56 -20.45
N THR A 132 11.49 -19.75 -20.56
CA THR A 132 11.12 -20.73 -21.59
C THR A 132 9.61 -20.98 -21.61
N PHE A 133 9.01 -20.97 -22.81
CA PHE A 133 7.59 -21.20 -22.96
C PHE A 133 7.22 -22.66 -22.71
N ILE A 134 6.26 -22.91 -21.82
CA ILE A 134 5.75 -24.25 -21.53
C ILE A 134 4.32 -24.35 -22.04
N LYS A 135 4.12 -25.15 -23.09
CA LYS A 135 2.80 -25.35 -23.70
C LYS A 135 1.84 -26.00 -22.70
N GLY A 136 0.64 -25.44 -22.57
CA GLY A 136 -0.38 -25.91 -21.63
C GLY A 136 -0.26 -25.31 -20.22
N GLU A 137 0.89 -24.72 -19.88
CA GLU A 137 1.05 -23.94 -18.65
C GLU A 137 0.96 -22.44 -18.95
N HIS A 138 1.75 -21.97 -19.91
CA HIS A 138 1.82 -20.55 -20.26
C HIS A 138 0.72 -20.17 -21.26
N ASP A 139 0.23 -18.94 -21.12
CA ASP A 139 -0.76 -18.36 -22.04
C ASP A 139 -0.07 -18.06 -23.37
N GLU A 140 -0.60 -18.64 -24.46
CA GLU A 140 -0.05 -18.48 -25.81
C GLU A 140 0.00 -17.00 -26.24
N ARG A 141 -0.82 -16.12 -25.66
CA ARG A 141 -0.78 -14.68 -25.96
C ARG A 141 0.52 -13.99 -25.53
N TYR A 142 1.26 -14.59 -24.60
CA TYR A 142 2.55 -14.08 -24.12
C TYR A 142 3.75 -14.83 -24.68
N LYS A 143 3.51 -15.74 -25.62
CA LYS A 143 4.56 -16.45 -26.33
C LYS A 143 5.30 -15.51 -27.26
N VAL A 144 6.61 -15.44 -27.10
CA VAL A 144 7.51 -14.62 -27.92
C VAL A 144 8.73 -15.44 -28.32
N VAL A 145 9.48 -14.95 -29.31
CA VAL A 145 10.78 -15.51 -29.69
C VAL A 145 11.83 -14.48 -29.28
N ASP A 146 12.82 -14.89 -28.49
CA ASP A 146 13.87 -14.00 -28.02
C ASP A 146 14.93 -13.71 -29.11
N GLY A 147 15.91 -12.85 -28.80
CA GLY A 147 16.98 -12.46 -29.72
C GLY A 147 17.94 -13.59 -30.15
N ASP A 148 17.86 -14.73 -29.46
CA ASP A 148 18.62 -15.95 -29.71
C ASP A 148 17.78 -17.04 -30.42
N GLY A 149 16.50 -16.76 -30.70
CA GLY A 149 15.60 -17.66 -31.41
C GLY A 149 14.85 -18.65 -30.52
N ASN A 150 14.95 -18.55 -29.19
CA ASN A 150 14.25 -19.45 -28.28
C ASN A 150 12.80 -19.00 -28.10
N VAL A 151 11.89 -19.98 -27.95
CA VAL A 151 10.48 -19.71 -27.65
C VAL A 151 10.32 -19.49 -26.16
N THR A 152 9.93 -18.28 -25.77
CA THR A 152 9.80 -17.82 -24.39
C THR A 152 8.40 -17.29 -24.10
N CYS A 153 8.10 -17.08 -22.82
CA CYS A 153 6.90 -16.46 -22.31
C CYS A 153 7.28 -15.17 -21.60
N ASP A 154 6.74 -14.05 -22.05
CA ASP A 154 6.90 -12.73 -21.41
C ASP A 154 5.82 -12.49 -20.33
N ASN A 155 5.99 -11.42 -19.56
CA ASN A 155 5.06 -10.95 -18.54
C ASN A 155 4.81 -11.92 -17.38
N LEU A 156 5.66 -12.92 -17.17
CA LEU A 156 5.59 -13.76 -15.98
C LEU A 156 5.94 -12.94 -14.74
N PHE A 157 5.20 -13.16 -13.64
CA PHE A 157 5.46 -12.53 -12.36
C PHE A 157 6.39 -13.42 -11.53
N THR A 158 7.59 -12.96 -11.19
CA THR A 158 8.44 -13.65 -10.21
C THR A 158 8.39 -12.96 -8.86
N LYS A 159 7.67 -13.57 -7.92
CA LYS A 159 7.48 -13.11 -6.53
C LYS A 159 8.78 -13.10 -5.73
N HIS A 160 9.16 -11.94 -5.19
CA HIS A 160 10.26 -11.78 -4.23
C HIS A 160 9.75 -11.70 -2.79
N VAL A 161 8.64 -10.98 -2.58
CA VAL A 161 7.97 -10.82 -1.28
C VAL A 161 6.50 -11.16 -1.44
N GLU A 162 5.94 -11.84 -0.46
CA GLU A 162 4.52 -12.17 -0.39
C GLU A 162 3.74 -11.15 0.45
N ILE A 163 2.52 -10.82 0.05
CA ILE A 163 1.60 -10.05 0.91
C ILE A 163 1.45 -10.71 2.28
N GLY A 164 1.49 -9.92 3.35
CA GLY A 164 1.39 -10.44 4.72
C GLY A 164 2.70 -10.99 5.29
N GLN A 165 3.75 -11.15 4.48
CA GLN A 165 5.07 -11.52 4.95
C GLN A 165 5.63 -10.44 5.87
N SER A 166 6.24 -10.83 6.99
CA SER A 166 7.00 -9.87 7.80
C SER A 166 8.37 -9.62 7.22
N LEU A 167 8.73 -8.35 7.13
CA LEU A 167 9.95 -7.83 6.55
C LEU A 167 10.74 -7.15 7.65
N GLN A 168 11.92 -7.67 7.97
CA GLN A 168 12.83 -6.99 8.91
C GLN A 168 13.56 -5.86 8.18
N SER A 169 13.88 -4.78 8.90
CA SER A 169 14.46 -3.57 8.30
C SER A 169 15.83 -3.77 7.64
N ASP A 170 16.57 -4.83 8.00
CA ASP A 170 17.87 -5.22 7.43
C ASP A 170 17.79 -6.38 6.43
N GLU A 171 16.60 -6.90 6.16
CA GLU A 171 16.41 -8.05 5.26
C GLU A 171 16.34 -7.62 3.80
N SER A 172 16.98 -8.42 2.93
CA SER A 172 16.87 -8.29 1.48
C SER A 172 16.37 -9.59 0.86
N PHE A 173 15.33 -9.49 0.03
CA PHE A 173 14.72 -10.61 -0.65
C PHE A 173 15.35 -10.75 -2.04
N GLN A 174 16.29 -11.66 -2.16
CA GLN A 174 17.14 -11.82 -3.35
C GLN A 174 16.71 -13.01 -4.22
N ARG A 175 16.76 -12.83 -5.54
CA ARG A 175 16.64 -13.93 -6.52
C ARG A 175 17.66 -13.79 -7.64
N GLY A 176 18.10 -14.92 -8.18
CA GLY A 176 19.01 -15.02 -9.31
C GLY A 176 18.30 -15.02 -10.66
N TYR A 177 18.94 -14.40 -11.65
CA TYR A 177 18.47 -14.22 -13.03
C TYR A 177 19.64 -14.34 -14.01
N HIS A 178 19.32 -14.56 -15.28
CA HIS A 178 20.29 -14.54 -16.38
C HIS A 178 19.96 -13.41 -17.34
N SER A 179 20.97 -12.95 -18.09
CA SER A 179 20.76 -12.01 -19.20
C SER A 179 19.65 -12.53 -20.14
N PRO A 180 18.70 -11.67 -20.57
CA PRO A 180 17.56 -12.10 -21.36
C PRO A 180 17.94 -12.59 -22.77
N ASP A 181 19.01 -12.04 -23.35
CA ASP A 181 19.57 -12.49 -24.62
C ASP A 181 21.10 -12.28 -24.67
N SER A 182 21.76 -12.96 -25.61
CA SER A 182 23.22 -12.94 -25.75
C SER A 182 23.80 -11.62 -26.27
N LYS A 183 22.98 -10.80 -26.94
CA LYS A 183 23.37 -9.55 -27.61
C LYS A 183 23.03 -8.31 -26.79
N ALA A 184 22.29 -8.46 -25.70
CA ALA A 184 21.86 -7.37 -24.84
C ALA A 184 23.06 -6.63 -24.24
N SER A 185 23.13 -5.33 -24.50
CA SER A 185 24.02 -4.39 -23.79
C SER A 185 23.35 -3.77 -22.56
N SER A 186 22.04 -3.97 -22.39
CA SER A 186 21.26 -3.55 -21.24
C SER A 186 19.92 -4.29 -21.19
N PHE A 187 19.31 -4.36 -20.01
CA PHE A 187 17.92 -4.81 -19.84
C PHE A 187 17.17 -3.92 -18.85
N THR A 188 15.84 -4.01 -18.86
CA THR A 188 14.99 -3.26 -17.93
C THR A 188 14.39 -4.21 -16.89
N VAL A 189 14.66 -3.95 -15.62
CA VAL A 189 13.93 -4.57 -14.51
C VAL A 189 12.65 -3.79 -14.29
N ARG A 190 11.49 -4.45 -14.45
CA ARG A 190 10.17 -3.87 -14.17
C ARG A 190 9.61 -4.49 -12.88
N LEU A 191 9.36 -3.65 -11.87
CA LEU A 191 8.85 -4.05 -10.58
C LEU A 191 7.33 -3.90 -10.52
N PHE A 192 6.65 -4.90 -9.99
CA PHE A 192 5.19 -4.97 -9.87
C PHE A 192 4.77 -5.33 -8.44
N ALA A 193 3.56 -4.89 -8.09
CA ALA A 193 2.90 -5.21 -6.84
C ALA A 193 1.44 -5.65 -7.10
N THR A 194 0.90 -6.51 -6.23
CA THR A 194 -0.50 -6.97 -6.30
C THR A 194 -1.00 -7.42 -4.93
N GLN A 195 -2.33 -7.39 -4.74
CA GLN A 195 -2.98 -7.97 -3.54
C GLN A 195 -3.16 -9.50 -3.65
N ASN A 196 -2.89 -10.09 -4.81
CA ASN A 196 -2.90 -11.55 -4.98
C ASN A 196 -1.62 -12.16 -4.36
N GLU A 197 -1.76 -13.20 -3.55
CA GLU A 197 -0.62 -13.95 -2.98
C GLU A 197 0.21 -14.68 -4.06
N ASN A 198 -0.45 -15.14 -5.13
CA ASN A 198 0.14 -15.99 -6.15
C ASN A 198 -0.22 -15.50 -7.57
N PRO A 199 0.24 -14.30 -7.98
CA PRO A 199 0.11 -13.86 -9.38
C PRO A 199 0.94 -14.74 -10.30
N LYS A 200 0.41 -15.03 -11.48
CA LYS A 200 1.13 -15.73 -12.55
C LYS A 200 1.74 -14.75 -13.54
N TYR A 201 1.01 -13.72 -13.91
CA TYR A 201 1.45 -12.69 -14.84
C TYR A 201 1.40 -11.30 -14.21
N VAL A 202 2.28 -10.40 -14.66
CA VAL A 202 2.25 -8.98 -14.28
C VAL A 202 1.03 -8.23 -14.83
N THR A 203 0.27 -8.88 -15.70
CA THR A 203 -1.00 -8.42 -16.29
C THR A 203 -2.23 -9.03 -15.61
N ASP A 204 -2.05 -9.88 -14.59
CA ASP A 204 -3.16 -10.43 -13.84
C ASP A 204 -3.94 -9.30 -13.15
N PRO A 205 -5.28 -9.42 -13.00
CA PRO A 205 -6.10 -8.41 -12.35
C PRO A 205 -5.54 -8.00 -10.98
N GLY A 206 -5.42 -6.69 -10.75
CA GLY A 206 -4.88 -6.13 -9.50
C GLY A 206 -3.36 -6.00 -9.45
N CYS A 207 -2.62 -6.44 -10.47
CA CYS A 207 -1.21 -6.11 -10.63
C CYS A 207 -1.03 -4.69 -11.16
N PHE A 208 -0.07 -3.96 -10.59
CA PHE A 208 0.32 -2.63 -11.06
C PHE A 208 1.84 -2.45 -11.01
N LYS A 209 2.37 -1.64 -11.94
CA LYS A 209 3.82 -1.35 -12.01
C LYS A 209 4.18 -0.38 -10.89
N VAL A 210 5.13 -0.76 -10.06
CA VAL A 210 5.69 0.09 -8.99
C VAL A 210 6.80 0.98 -9.55
N GLY A 211 7.62 0.45 -10.44
CA GLY A 211 8.74 1.17 -11.03
C GLY A 211 9.52 0.33 -12.04
N GLU A 212 10.52 0.94 -12.65
CA GLU A 212 11.44 0.25 -13.53
C GLU A 212 12.83 0.88 -13.49
N MET A 213 13.84 0.08 -13.77
CA MET A 213 15.23 0.53 -13.86
C MET A 213 15.93 -0.15 -15.02
N ARG A 214 16.76 0.61 -15.74
CA ARG A 214 17.67 0.08 -16.76
C ARG A 214 18.95 -0.40 -16.08
N VAL A 215 19.40 -1.58 -16.46
CA VAL A 215 20.65 -2.20 -16.02
C VAL A 215 21.51 -2.41 -17.25
N ASP A 216 22.69 -1.82 -17.27
CA ASP A 216 23.66 -2.07 -18.34
C ASP A 216 24.41 -3.38 -18.07
N VAL A 217 24.64 -4.12 -19.13
CA VAL A 217 25.27 -5.46 -19.11
C VAL A 217 26.72 -5.33 -19.53
N ASP A 218 27.64 -5.98 -18.82
CA ASP A 218 29.02 -6.05 -19.30
C ASP A 218 29.14 -7.04 -20.46
N THR A 219 29.25 -6.50 -21.67
CA THR A 219 29.31 -7.29 -22.89
C THR A 219 30.62 -8.05 -23.05
N ASN A 220 31.66 -7.75 -22.26
CA ASN A 220 32.91 -8.51 -22.24
C ASN A 220 32.77 -9.86 -21.50
N VAL A 221 31.75 -10.00 -20.65
CA VAL A 221 31.42 -11.26 -20.00
C VAL A 221 30.72 -12.17 -21.00
N LEU A 222 31.15 -13.43 -21.08
CA LEU A 222 30.50 -14.45 -21.91
C LEU A 222 29.03 -14.61 -21.50
N PHE A 223 28.13 -14.76 -22.46
CA PHE A 223 26.68 -14.84 -22.19
C PHE A 223 26.30 -15.85 -21.12
N LYS A 224 26.91 -17.05 -21.13
CA LYS A 224 26.70 -18.11 -20.15
C LYS A 224 27.05 -17.71 -18.70
N ASP A 225 27.91 -16.71 -18.53
CA ASP A 225 28.42 -16.25 -17.24
C ASP A 225 27.75 -14.93 -16.81
N ARG A 226 26.79 -14.40 -17.60
CA ARG A 226 26.02 -13.18 -17.28
C ARG A 226 24.86 -13.49 -16.33
N GLU A 227 25.23 -13.69 -15.07
CA GLU A 227 24.29 -13.86 -13.97
C GLU A 227 24.05 -12.56 -13.22
N PHE A 228 22.79 -12.30 -12.91
CA PHE A 228 22.35 -11.16 -12.12
C PHE A 228 21.64 -11.66 -10.87
N SER A 229 21.66 -10.86 -9.82
CA SER A 229 20.73 -11.02 -8.72
C SER A 229 19.99 -9.73 -8.47
N ILE A 230 18.67 -9.83 -8.36
CA ILE A 230 17.80 -8.71 -7.99
C ILE A 230 17.43 -8.92 -6.53
N SER A 231 17.64 -7.90 -5.72
CA SER A 231 17.31 -7.87 -4.30
C SER A 231 16.33 -6.73 -4.04
N LEU A 232 15.25 -7.04 -3.34
CA LEU A 232 14.34 -6.03 -2.81
C LEU A 232 14.61 -5.89 -1.31
N SER A 233 14.90 -4.68 -0.86
CA SER A 233 14.90 -4.37 0.58
C SER A 233 13.91 -3.24 0.84
N PHE A 234 13.21 -3.36 1.96
CA PHE A 234 12.18 -2.42 2.37
C PHE A 234 12.80 -1.58 3.47
N GLY A 235 13.46 -0.50 3.06
CA GLY A 235 14.05 0.45 3.98
C GLY A 235 12.97 1.21 4.76
N ASP A 236 13.40 2.24 5.48
CA ASP A 236 12.55 3.04 6.37
C ASP A 236 11.23 3.49 5.72
N THR A 237 11.33 4.22 4.60
CA THR A 237 10.16 4.72 3.86
C THR A 237 10.22 4.40 2.37
N GLU A 238 11.24 3.69 1.93
CA GLU A 238 11.56 3.45 0.52
C GLU A 238 11.73 1.96 0.23
N LEU A 239 11.32 1.56 -0.96
CA LEU A 239 11.63 0.26 -1.52
C LEU A 239 12.90 0.40 -2.33
N HIS A 240 13.96 -0.28 -1.90
CA HIS A 240 15.23 -0.31 -2.61
C HIS A 240 15.29 -1.55 -3.48
N VAL A 241 15.62 -1.34 -4.76
CA VAL A 241 15.90 -2.39 -5.72
C VAL A 241 17.39 -2.36 -6.01
N LYS A 242 18.07 -3.47 -5.76
CA LYS A 242 19.48 -3.64 -6.05
C LYS A 242 19.67 -4.75 -7.07
N VAL A 243 20.38 -4.45 -8.15
CA VAL A 243 20.78 -5.43 -9.15
C VAL A 243 22.30 -5.58 -9.10
N LEU A 244 22.77 -6.79 -8.81
CA LEU A 244 24.19 -7.15 -8.78
C LEU A 244 24.49 -8.07 -9.96
N GLU A 245 25.42 -7.67 -10.83
CA GLU A 245 26.03 -8.53 -11.83
C GLU A 245 27.10 -9.38 -11.15
N LYS A 246 26.86 -10.69 -11.02
CA LYS A 246 27.70 -11.57 -10.19
C LYS A 246 29.12 -11.73 -10.72
N SER A 247 29.28 -11.69 -12.04
CA SER A 247 30.57 -11.90 -12.72
C SER A 247 31.53 -10.72 -12.53
N THR A 248 31.02 -9.50 -12.50
CA THR A 248 31.81 -8.26 -12.41
C THR A 248 31.79 -7.64 -11.02
N GLY A 249 30.80 -7.99 -10.19
CA GLY A 249 30.52 -7.31 -8.92
C GLY A 249 29.87 -5.94 -9.09
N ARG A 250 29.47 -5.55 -10.31
CA ARG A 250 28.84 -4.25 -10.57
C ARG A 250 27.44 -4.22 -9.96
N GLU A 251 27.13 -3.11 -9.30
CA GLU A 251 25.84 -2.88 -8.67
C GLU A 251 25.11 -1.69 -9.30
N THR A 252 23.82 -1.86 -9.55
CA THR A 252 22.90 -0.79 -9.91
C THR A 252 21.79 -0.74 -8.88
N CYS A 253 21.59 0.41 -8.24
CA CYS A 253 20.60 0.61 -7.19
C CYS A 253 19.54 1.62 -7.63
N TYR A 254 18.31 1.40 -7.22
CA TYR A 254 17.19 2.30 -7.47
C TYR A 254 16.27 2.33 -6.25
N SER A 255 15.90 3.53 -5.79
CA SER A 255 14.96 3.71 -4.67
C SER A 255 13.62 4.19 -5.20
N LEU A 256 12.55 3.53 -4.75
CA LEU A 256 11.17 3.88 -5.04
C LEU A 256 10.50 4.36 -3.75
N ASN A 257 10.02 5.61 -3.77
CA ASN A 257 9.28 6.14 -2.64
C ASN A 257 7.89 5.48 -2.58
N CYS A 258 7.60 4.79 -1.48
CA CYS A 258 6.35 4.05 -1.28
C CYS A 258 5.18 4.94 -0.77
N LEU A 259 5.39 6.26 -0.72
CA LEU A 259 4.42 7.24 -0.21
C LEU A 259 3.55 7.92 -1.29
N ASN A 260 3.64 7.51 -2.56
CA ASN A 260 2.82 8.04 -3.66
C ASN A 260 1.83 7.01 -4.21
#